data_AF-A0A460VVP3-F1
#
_entry.id   AF-A0A460VVP3-F1
#
_cell.length_a   1.000
_cell.length_b   1.000
_cell.length_c   1.000
_cell.angle_alpha   90.00
_cell.angle_beta   90.00
_cell.angle_gamma   90.00
#
_symmetry.space_group_name_H-M   'P 1'
#
loop_
_entity.id
_entity.type
_entity.pdbx_description
1 polymer ?
#
loop_
_entity_poly.entity_id
_entity_poly.type
_entity_poly.pdbx_seq_one_letter_code
_entity_poly.pdbx_strand_id
1 'polypeptide(L)'
;MDAKSQQMETQLQLLKKEQSAAEDFLQDLQRQQNEQEWLAEDFARVHQEERESLELLREVWQGAESRSFGYYLADLQEEEKQKWHKKIQANEEECQQKITACRKNIYQLENQQQDLQKELLQ
;
A
#
# COMPACT_ATOMS: atom_id res chain seq x y z
N MET A 1 17.77 39.27 -21.38
CA MET A 1 17.73 37.82 -21.16
C MET A 1 17.60 37.15 -22.51
N ASP A 2 18.39 36.12 -22.75
CA ASP A 2 18.35 35.37 -24.00
C ASP A 2 17.09 34.48 -24.05
N ALA A 3 16.45 34.34 -25.20
CA ALA A 3 15.19 33.58 -25.33
C ALA A 3 15.36 32.11 -24.88
N LYS A 4 16.57 31.57 -25.08
CA LYS A 4 16.96 30.24 -24.62
C LYS A 4 16.97 30.11 -23.09
N SER A 5 17.44 31.14 -22.38
CA SER A 5 17.46 31.17 -20.91
C SER A 5 16.04 31.18 -20.34
N GLN A 6 15.13 31.96 -20.94
CA GLN A 6 13.72 32.00 -20.51
C GLN A 6 13.01 30.66 -20.75
N GLN A 7 13.33 29.99 -21.86
CA GLN A 7 12.77 28.67 -22.16
C GLN A 7 13.24 27.63 -21.13
N MET A 8 14.53 27.63 -20.79
CA MET A 8 15.12 26.74 -19.77
C MET A 8 14.56 27.00 -18.37
N GLU A 9 14.36 28.27 -17.98
CA GLU A 9 13.72 28.63 -16.71
C GLU A 9 12.26 28.13 -16.64
N THR A 10 11.51 28.27 -17.73
CA THR A 10 10.13 27.78 -17.82
C THR A 10 10.10 26.26 -17.67
N GLN A 11 11.03 25.56 -18.33
CA GLN A 11 11.15 24.10 -18.23
C GLN A 11 11.54 23.66 -16.81
N LEU A 12 12.42 24.40 -16.14
CA LEU A 12 12.79 24.12 -14.75
C LEU A 12 11.59 24.30 -13.80
N GLN A 13 10.77 25.33 -14.00
CA GLN A 13 9.54 25.53 -13.22
C GLN A 13 8.53 24.39 -13.44
N LEU A 14 8.40 23.90 -14.68
CA LEU A 14 7.54 22.76 -14.99
C LEU A 14 8.01 21.50 -14.24
N LEU A 15 9.30 21.16 -14.32
CA LEU A 15 9.87 20.00 -13.64
C LEU A 15 9.71 20.06 -12.12
N LYS A 16 9.87 21.25 -11.52
CA LYS A 16 9.62 21.46 -10.08
C LYS A 16 8.17 21.19 -9.70
N LYS A 17 7.23 21.60 -10.55
CA LYS A 17 5.80 21.35 -10.34
C LYS A 17 5.47 19.87 -10.47
N GLU A 18 6.05 19.18 -11.45
CA GLU A 18 5.91 17.73 -11.62
C GLU A 18 6.51 16.96 -10.44
N GLN A 19 7.66 17.40 -9.92
CA GLN A 19 8.27 16.82 -8.73
C GLN A 19 7.36 16.99 -7.51
N SER A 20 6.86 18.20 -7.25
CA SER A 20 5.94 18.46 -6.13
C SER A 20 4.69 17.58 -6.22
N ALA A 21 4.10 17.42 -7.41
CA ALA A 21 2.95 16.54 -7.59
C ALA A 21 3.29 15.06 -7.35
N ALA A 22 4.49 14.62 -7.73
CA ALA A 22 4.97 13.27 -7.45
C ALA A 22 5.24 13.04 -5.95
N GLU A 23 5.73 14.05 -5.24
CA GLU A 23 5.94 14.02 -3.79
C GLU A 23 4.61 13.96 -3.02
N ASP A 24 3.61 14.77 -3.41
CA ASP A 24 2.25 14.70 -2.86
C ASP A 24 1.65 13.31 -3.07
N PHE A 25 1.78 12.77 -4.29
CA PHE A 25 1.31 11.42 -4.60
C PHE A 25 2.04 10.34 -3.79
N LEU A 26 3.34 10.49 -3.56
CA LEU A 26 4.12 9.60 -2.71
C LEU A 26 3.60 9.62 -1.26
N GLN A 27 3.24 10.79 -0.74
CA GLN A 27 2.67 10.93 0.59
C GLN A 27 1.31 10.23 0.70
N ASP A 28 0.46 10.37 -0.31
CA ASP A 28 -0.82 9.66 -0.37
C ASP A 28 -0.63 8.14 -0.40
N LEU A 29 0.33 7.63 -1.19
CA LEU A 29 0.66 6.20 -1.21
C LEU A 29 1.18 5.70 0.14
N GLN A 30 2.00 6.49 0.85
CA GLN A 30 2.48 6.13 2.18
C GLN A 30 1.34 6.07 3.19
N ARG A 31 0.38 7.01 3.11
CA ARG A 31 -0.82 6.97 3.94
C ARG A 31 -1.65 5.72 3.65
N GLN A 32 -1.84 5.38 2.38
CA GLN A 32 -2.56 4.16 1.99
C GLN A 32 -1.87 2.89 2.51
N GLN A 33 -0.54 2.83 2.49
CA GLN A 33 0.21 1.72 3.07
C GLN A 33 -0.05 1.60 4.58
N ASN A 34 0.00 2.69 5.32
CA ASN A 34 -0.30 2.67 6.76
C ASN A 34 -1.75 2.23 7.04
N GLU A 35 -2.71 2.68 6.23
CA GLU A 35 -4.11 2.24 6.33
C GLU A 35 -4.25 0.72 6.05
N GLN A 36 -3.46 0.16 5.14
CA GLN A 36 -3.41 -1.28 4.89
C GLN A 36 -2.79 -2.07 6.05
N GLU A 37 -1.72 -1.56 6.67
CA GLU A 37 -1.13 -2.16 7.86
C GLU A 37 -2.15 -2.25 9.00
N TRP A 38 -2.91 -1.17 9.23
CA TRP A 38 -3.98 -1.17 10.22
C TRP A 38 -5.07 -2.18 9.92
N LEU A 39 -5.47 -2.32 8.64
CA LEU A 39 -6.44 -3.32 8.23
C LEU A 39 -5.92 -4.76 8.45
N ALA A 40 -4.63 -4.99 8.27
CA ALA A 40 -4.01 -6.30 8.52
C ALA A 40 -4.02 -6.64 10.02
N GLU A 41 -3.71 -5.67 10.88
CA GLU A 41 -3.80 -5.82 12.34
C GLU A 41 -5.24 -6.08 12.81
N ASP A 42 -6.19 -5.29 12.33
CA ASP A 42 -7.62 -5.45 12.65
C ASP A 42 -8.14 -6.81 12.19
N PHE A 43 -7.75 -7.25 10.98
CA PHE A 43 -8.11 -8.56 10.47
C PHE A 43 -7.54 -9.69 11.35
N ALA A 44 -6.27 -9.58 11.76
CA ALA A 44 -5.64 -10.57 12.63
C ALA A 44 -6.35 -10.65 14.00
N ARG A 45 -6.77 -9.51 14.56
CA ARG A 45 -7.54 -9.45 15.80
C ARG A 45 -8.90 -10.13 15.65
N VAL A 46 -9.68 -9.76 14.62
CA VAL A 46 -11.01 -10.35 14.38
C VAL A 46 -10.91 -11.86 14.19
N HIS A 47 -9.93 -12.33 13.42
CA HIS A 47 -9.72 -13.76 13.22
C HIS A 47 -9.37 -14.49 14.52
N GLN A 48 -8.61 -13.85 15.42
CA GLN A 48 -8.32 -14.42 16.74
C GLN A 48 -9.58 -14.52 17.61
N GLU A 49 -10.40 -13.48 17.64
CA GLU A 49 -11.69 -13.45 18.37
C GLU A 49 -12.68 -14.52 17.84
N GLU A 50 -12.74 -14.70 16.52
CA GLU A 50 -13.54 -15.72 15.87
C GLU A 50 -13.09 -17.14 16.25
N ARG A 51 -11.78 -17.37 16.31
CA ARG A 51 -11.21 -18.65 16.72
C ARG A 51 -11.52 -18.95 18.18
N GLU A 52 -11.34 -17.98 19.07
CA GLU A 52 -11.68 -18.12 20.50
C GLU A 52 -13.18 -18.43 20.68
N SER A 53 -14.04 -17.78 19.89
CA SER A 53 -15.48 -18.03 19.88
C SER A 53 -15.81 -19.45 19.43
N LEU A 54 -15.12 -19.99 18.41
CA LEU A 54 -15.30 -21.39 17.99
C LEU A 54 -14.81 -22.39 19.05
N GLU A 55 -13.72 -22.07 19.74
CA GLU A 55 -13.20 -22.91 20.82
C GLU A 55 -14.23 -23.00 21.97
N LEU A 56 -14.82 -21.87 22.37
CA LEU A 56 -15.92 -21.84 23.35
C LEU A 56 -17.15 -22.62 22.89
N LEU A 57 -17.54 -22.47 21.62
CA LEU A 57 -18.68 -23.19 21.04
C LEU A 57 -18.49 -24.72 21.14
N ARG A 58 -17.26 -25.20 20.93
CA ARG A 58 -16.92 -26.63 21.02
C ARG A 58 -17.05 -27.19 22.43
N GLU A 59 -16.81 -26.37 23.46
CA GLU A 59 -16.99 -26.80 24.85
C GLU A 59 -18.46 -27.04 25.19
N VAL A 60 -19.33 -26.17 24.69
CA VAL A 60 -20.77 -26.21 24.99
C VAL A 60 -21.53 -27.17 24.07
N TRP A 61 -21.10 -27.31 22.81
CA TRP A 61 -21.87 -28.01 21.77
C TRP A 61 -21.25 -29.36 21.39
N GLN A 62 -21.47 -30.37 22.24
CA GLN A 62 -20.76 -31.66 22.16
C GLN A 62 -21.50 -32.79 21.43
N GLY A 63 -22.70 -32.55 20.87
CA GLY A 63 -23.43 -33.54 20.08
C GLY A 63 -22.69 -33.95 18.80
N ALA A 64 -22.90 -35.16 18.28
CA ALA A 64 -22.18 -35.64 17.09
C ALA A 64 -22.39 -34.73 15.86
N GLU A 65 -23.63 -34.29 15.63
CA GLU A 65 -23.98 -33.33 14.56
C GLU A 65 -23.35 -31.94 14.82
N SER A 66 -23.33 -31.50 16.08
CA SER A 66 -22.69 -30.25 16.50
C SER A 66 -21.18 -30.25 16.26
N ARG A 67 -20.52 -31.39 16.50
CA ARG A 67 -19.08 -31.55 16.22
C ARG A 67 -18.79 -31.48 14.72
N SER A 68 -19.56 -32.19 13.89
CA SER A 68 -19.38 -32.12 12.43
C SER A 68 -19.58 -30.71 11.90
N PHE A 69 -20.57 -29.98 12.43
CA PHE A 69 -20.80 -28.58 12.08
C PHE A 69 -19.65 -27.67 12.53
N GLY A 70 -19.07 -27.91 13.71
CA GLY A 70 -17.92 -27.17 14.23
C GLY A 70 -16.61 -27.40 13.47
N TYR A 71 -16.44 -28.54 12.78
CA TYR A 71 -15.34 -28.74 11.82
C TYR A 71 -15.59 -27.97 10.53
N TYR A 72 -16.81 -28.06 9.98
CA TYR A 72 -17.21 -27.32 8.79
C TYR A 72 -17.01 -25.80 8.96
N LEU A 73 -17.39 -25.23 10.11
CA LEU A 73 -17.18 -23.81 10.39
C LEU A 73 -15.70 -23.43 10.47
N ALA A 74 -14.86 -24.28 11.05
CA ALA A 74 -13.42 -24.03 11.13
C ALA A 74 -12.76 -24.07 9.74
N ASP A 75 -13.18 -25.00 8.88
CA ASP A 75 -12.70 -25.07 7.50
C ASP A 75 -13.10 -23.81 6.72
N LEU A 76 -14.34 -23.33 6.89
CA LEU A 76 -14.82 -22.11 6.24
C LEU A 76 -14.07 -20.86 6.70
N GLN A 77 -13.80 -20.73 8.00
CA GLN A 77 -13.00 -19.62 8.54
C GLN A 77 -11.56 -19.63 8.02
N GLU A 78 -10.91 -20.80 7.96
CA GLU A 78 -9.55 -20.87 7.43
C GLU A 78 -9.53 -20.54 5.93
N GLU A 79 -10.53 -20.97 5.14
CA GLU A 79 -10.65 -20.55 3.74
C GLU A 79 -10.81 -19.03 3.58
N GLU A 80 -11.68 -18.40 4.38
CA GLU A 80 -11.88 -16.95 4.35
C GLU A 80 -10.61 -16.20 4.75
N LYS A 81 -9.93 -16.67 5.79
CA LYS A 81 -8.65 -16.13 6.22
C LYS A 81 -7.60 -16.17 5.14
N GLN A 82 -7.47 -17.31 4.45
CA GLN A 82 -6.52 -17.44 3.34
C GLN A 82 -6.86 -16.48 2.19
N LYS A 83 -8.14 -16.27 1.89
CA LYS A 83 -8.57 -15.29 0.87
C LYS A 83 -8.20 -13.86 1.27
N TRP A 84 -8.46 -13.48 2.51
CA TRP A 84 -8.13 -12.15 3.02
C TRP A 84 -6.62 -11.92 3.09
N HIS A 85 -5.86 -12.90 3.57
CA HIS A 85 -4.40 -12.82 3.63
C HIS A 85 -3.79 -12.59 2.25
N LYS A 86 -4.21 -13.36 1.23
CA LYS A 86 -3.76 -13.17 -0.15
C LYS A 86 -4.12 -11.79 -0.70
N LYS A 87 -5.31 -11.28 -0.38
CA LYS A 87 -5.76 -9.96 -0.83
C LYS A 87 -4.95 -8.83 -0.19
N ILE A 88 -4.69 -8.92 1.11
CA ILE A 88 -3.86 -7.95 1.83
C ILE A 88 -2.44 -7.95 1.24
N GLN A 89 -1.83 -9.13 1.10
CA GLN A 89 -0.49 -9.25 0.52
C GLN A 89 -0.41 -8.68 -0.91
N ALA A 90 -1.39 -9.00 -1.77
CA ALA A 90 -1.43 -8.46 -3.14
C ALA A 90 -1.54 -6.93 -3.15
N ASN A 91 -2.33 -6.35 -2.25
CA ASN A 91 -2.49 -4.92 -2.11
C ASN A 91 -1.19 -4.24 -1.60
N GLU A 92 -0.50 -4.87 -0.65
CA GLU A 92 0.80 -4.40 -0.14
C GLU A 92 1.85 -4.40 -1.25
N GLU A 93 1.95 -5.50 -2.00
CA GLU A 93 2.86 -5.62 -3.14
C GLU A 93 2.58 -4.58 -4.22
N GLU A 94 1.31 -4.35 -4.57
CA GLU A 94 0.91 -3.32 -5.52
C GLU A 94 1.26 -1.90 -5.02
N CYS A 95 0.96 -1.61 -3.75
CA CYS A 95 1.30 -0.32 -3.14
C CYS A 95 2.82 -0.08 -3.15
N GLN A 96 3.59 -1.10 -2.78
CA GLN A 96 5.05 -1.01 -2.74
C GLN A 96 5.66 -0.82 -4.14
N GLN A 97 5.10 -1.46 -5.16
CA GLN A 97 5.49 -1.22 -6.56
C GLN A 97 5.23 0.24 -6.97
N LYS A 98 4.06 0.80 -6.62
CA LYS A 98 3.72 2.20 -6.90
C LYS A 98 4.66 3.17 -6.19
N ILE A 99 4.97 2.94 -4.92
CA ILE A 99 5.93 3.74 -4.14
C ILE A 99 7.31 3.70 -4.78
N THR A 100 7.78 2.52 -5.18
CA THR A 100 9.10 2.33 -5.80
C THR A 100 9.18 3.06 -7.14
N ALA A 101 8.14 2.95 -7.97
CA ALA A 101 8.05 3.66 -9.24
C ALA A 101 8.00 5.18 -9.05
N CYS A 102 7.22 5.66 -8.08
CA CYS A 102 7.11 7.08 -7.76
C CYS A 102 8.45 7.67 -7.28
N ARG A 103 9.15 6.99 -6.37
CA ARG A 103 10.50 7.39 -5.93
C ARG A 103 11.50 7.46 -7.08
N LYS A 104 11.45 6.50 -7.99
CA LYS A 104 12.29 6.51 -9.20
C LYS A 104 11.98 7.70 -10.09
N ASN A 105 10.70 8.06 -10.24
CA ASN A 105 10.28 9.22 -11.02
C ASN A 105 10.80 10.53 -10.39
N ILE A 106 10.63 10.70 -9.07
CA ILE A 106 11.16 11.87 -8.34
C ILE A 106 12.67 12.00 -8.58
N TYR A 107 13.43 10.91 -8.40
CA TYR A 107 14.87 10.91 -8.65
C TYR A 107 15.25 11.31 -10.10
N GLN A 108 14.46 10.87 -11.08
CA GLN A 108 14.68 11.25 -12.48
C GLN A 108 14.42 12.75 -12.71
N LEU A 109 13.34 13.29 -12.13
CA LEU A 109 13.01 14.72 -12.20
C LEU A 109 14.09 15.56 -11.52
N GLU A 110 14.62 15.13 -10.38
CA GLU A 110 15.72 15.80 -9.68
C GLU A 110 16.99 15.88 -10.54
N ASN A 111 17.37 14.77 -11.20
CA ASN A 111 18.52 14.76 -12.09
C ASN A 111 18.33 15.71 -13.28
N GLN A 112 17.14 15.71 -13.91
CA GLN A 112 16.82 16.62 -15.01
C GLN A 112 16.89 18.09 -14.59
N GLN A 113 16.41 18.40 -13.38
CA GLN A 113 16.52 19.76 -12.84
C GLN A 113 17.98 20.16 -12.58
N GLN A 114 18.80 19.26 -12.04
CA GLN A 114 20.22 19.53 -11.79
C GLN A 114 20.98 19.78 -13.10
N ASP A 115 20.70 19.02 -14.13
CA ASP A 115 21.38 19.18 -15.43
C ASP A 115 20.96 20.49 -16.11
N LEU A 116 19.66 20.83 -16.10
CA LEU A 116 19.19 22.14 -16.59
C LEU A 116 19.76 23.33 -15.79
N GLN A 117 19.93 23.18 -14.47
CA GLN A 117 20.56 24.23 -13.65
C GLN A 117 22.04 24.42 -13.99
N LYS A 118 22.78 23.34 -14.27
CA LYS A 118 24.18 23.45 -14.73
C LYS A 118 24.27 24.17 -16.07
N GLU A 119 23.36 23.86 -17.00
CA GLU A 119 23.30 24.51 -18.32
C GLU A 119 22.94 26.00 -18.24
N LEU A 120 22.11 26.40 -17.27
CA LEU A 120 21.77 27.80 -17.02
C LEU A 120 22.91 28.62 -16.38
N LEU A 121 23.84 27.95 -15.70
CA LEU A 121 24.99 28.59 -15.03
C LEU A 121 26.24 28.69 -15.92
N GLN A 122 26.23 28.07 -17.12
CA GLN A 122 27.28 28.13 -18.13
C GLN A 122 27.04 29.25 -19.15
#